data_AF-A0A0W8F8Q0-F1
#
_entry.id   AF-A0A0W8F8Q0-F1
#
_cell.length_a   1.000
_cell.length_b   1.000
_cell.length_c   1.000
_cell.angle_alpha   90.00
_cell.angle_beta   90.00
_cell.angle_gamma   90.00
#
_symmetry.space_group_name_H-M   'P 1'
#
loop_
_entity.id
_entity.type
_entity.pdbx_description
1 polymer ?
#
loop_
_entity_poly.entity_id
_entity_poly.type
_entity_poly.pdbx_seq_one_letter_code
_entity_poly.pdbx_strand_id
1 'polypeptide(L)' 'MERVEHFHSSGPSPEPLRIKVERGQKGTYAFEVSLSGADEAAMVARIKEIYKKLDAEFCSKAVV' A
#
# COMPACT_ATOMS: atom_id res chain seq x y z
N MET A 1 34.01 4.90 29.06
CA MET A 1 33.66 3.58 28.50
C MET A 1 32.18 3.65 28.16
N GLU A 2 31.86 4.05 26.94
CA GLU A 2 30.47 4.17 26.49
C GLU A 2 29.95 2.80 26.08
N ARG A 3 28.82 2.38 26.64
CA ARG A 3 28.13 1.15 26.25
C ARG A 3 27.44 1.40 24.92
N VAL A 4 27.97 0.81 23.85
CA VAL A 4 27.30 0.78 22.54
C VAL A 4 26.17 -0.23 22.64
N GLU A 5 24.93 0.25 22.71
CA GLU A 5 23.73 -0.58 22.60
C GLU A 5 23.54 -1.00 21.14
N HIS A 6 23.83 -2.26 20.84
CA HIS A 6 23.51 -2.86 19.55
C HIS A 6 22.01 -3.20 19.52
N PHE A 7 21.20 -2.34 18.91
CA PHE A 7 19.82 -2.66 18.57
C PHE A 7 19.82 -3.72 17.47
N HIS A 8 19.73 -5.00 17.86
CA HIS A 8 19.41 -6.10 16.95
C HIS A 8 17.92 -6.08 16.60
N SER A 9 17.47 -5.01 15.97
CA SER A 9 16.17 -4.97 15.31
C SER A 9 16.46 -5.12 13.83
N SER A 10 16.22 -6.29 13.25
CA SER A 10 15.76 -6.48 11.87
C SER A 10 15.76 -7.97 11.52
N GLY A 11 14.68 -8.68 11.90
CA GLY A 11 14.17 -9.71 10.98
C GLY A 11 13.82 -9.05 9.63
N PRO A 12 13.56 -9.82 8.56
CA PRO A 12 13.27 -9.25 7.24
C PRO A 12 12.22 -8.14 7.39
N SER A 13 12.62 -6.92 6.99
CA SER A 13 11.72 -5.77 7.01
C SER A 13 10.46 -6.15 6.24
N PRO A 14 9.25 -5.95 6.79
CA PRO A 14 8.02 -6.28 6.08
C PRO A 14 8.09 -5.56 4.73
N GLU A 15 7.92 -6.31 3.64
CA GLU A 15 8.09 -5.75 2.31
C GLU A 15 7.17 -4.51 2.17
N PRO A 16 7.69 -3.40 1.64
CA PRO A 16 6.94 -2.16 1.64
C PRO A 16 5.72 -2.26 0.71
N LEU A 17 4.58 -1.72 1.16
CA LEU A 17 3.40 -1.50 0.32
C LEU A 17 3.79 -0.68 -0.92
N ARG A 18 3.46 -1.19 -2.11
CA ARG A 18 3.66 -0.50 -3.38
C ARG A 18 2.30 -0.24 -4.03
N ILE A 19 2.04 1.03 -4.37
CA ILE A 19 0.84 1.44 -5.09
C ILE A 19 1.29 2.16 -6.36
N LYS A 20 0.83 1.69 -7.52
CA LYS A 20 1.00 2.36 -8.81
C LYS A 20 -0.35 2.91 -9.25
N VAL A 21 -0.42 4.21 -9.55
CA VAL A 21 -1.64 4.85 -10.06
C VAL A 21 -1.37 5.36 -11.47
N GLU A 22 -2.22 5.00 -12.42
CA GLU A 22 -2.12 5.41 -13.82
C GLU A 22 -3.43 6.07 -14.26
N ARG A 23 -3.32 7.19 -14.99
CA ARG A 23 -4.49 7.89 -15.54
C ARG A 23 -4.85 7.28 -16.89
N GLY A 24 -6.08 6.75 -17.00
CA GLY A 24 -6.66 6.23 -18.22
C GLY A 24 -7.07 7.33 -19.22
N GLN A 25 -7.24 6.93 -20.48
CA GLN A 25 -7.49 7.84 -21.62
C GLN A 25 -8.76 8.69 -21.52
N LYS A 26 -9.76 8.30 -20.71
CA LYS A 26 -11.04 9.01 -20.56
C LYS A 26 -11.22 9.71 -19.21
N GLY A 27 -10.12 10.14 -18.58
CA GLY A 27 -10.17 10.73 -17.24
C GLY A 27 -10.43 9.72 -16.12
N THR A 28 -10.49 8.43 -16.45
CA THR A 28 -10.53 7.33 -15.48
C THR A 28 -9.16 7.11 -14.85
N TYR A 29 -9.11 6.47 -13.70
CA TYR A 29 -7.86 6.05 -13.06
C TYR A 29 -7.86 4.52 -12.95
N ALA A 30 -6.69 3.92 -13.18
CA ALA A 30 -6.40 2.53 -12.89
C ALA A 30 -5.30 2.50 -11.82
N PHE A 31 -5.36 1.54 -10.92
CA PHE A 31 -4.33 1.40 -9.90
C PHE A 31 -4.04 -0.06 -9.58
N GLU A 32 -2.77 -0.33 -9.30
CA GLU A 32 -2.24 -1.63 -8.86
C GLU A 32 -1.74 -1.50 -7.43
N VAL A 33 -2.16 -2.43 -6.56
CA VAL A 33 -1.76 -2.50 -5.16
C VAL A 33 -1.00 -3.80 -4.93
N SER A 34 0.28 -3.70 -4.63
CA SER A 34 1.14 -4.82 -4.28
C SER A 34 1.47 -4.78 -2.79
N LEU A 35 1.11 -5.85 -2.09
CA LEU A 35 1.38 -6.08 -0.67
C LEU A 35 2.09 -7.42 -0.51
N SER A 36 3.09 -7.48 0.36
CA SER A 36 3.69 -8.75 0.77
C SER A 36 3.70 -8.88 2.30
N GLY A 37 3.53 -10.11 2.78
CA GLY A 37 3.40 -10.42 4.19
C GLY A 37 3.07 -11.89 4.40
N ALA A 38 3.23 -12.38 5.64
CA ALA A 38 2.99 -13.77 5.98
C ALA A 38 1.51 -14.10 6.23
N ASP A 39 0.68 -13.09 6.56
CA ASP A 39 -0.73 -13.29 6.91
C ASP A 39 -1.65 -12.88 5.75
N GLU A 40 -2.16 -13.86 5.02
CA GLU A 40 -3.02 -13.65 3.85
C GLU A 40 -4.31 -12.90 4.21
N ALA A 41 -4.94 -13.24 5.33
CA ALA A 41 -6.22 -12.63 5.72
C ALA A 41 -6.08 -11.14 6.03
N ALA A 42 -5.03 -10.76 6.77
CA ALA A 42 -4.68 -9.37 7.04
C ALA A 42 -4.31 -8.62 5.76
N MET A 43 -3.59 -9.26 4.83
CA MET A 43 -3.27 -8.66 3.52
C MET A 43 -4.55 -8.37 2.72
N VAL A 44 -5.47 -9.33 2.61
CA VAL A 44 -6.74 -9.15 1.88
C VAL A 44 -7.58 -8.03 2.52
N ALA A 45 -7.68 -8.00 3.85
CA ALA A 45 -8.37 -6.91 4.54
C ALA A 45 -7.75 -5.55 4.22
N ARG A 46 -6.42 -5.47 4.23
CA ARG A 46 -5.69 -4.23 3.94
C ARG A 46 -5.84 -3.78 2.49
N ILE A 47 -5.80 -4.71 1.53
CA ILE A 47 -6.07 -4.43 0.12
C ILE A 47 -7.47 -3.81 -0.02
N LYS A 48 -8.50 -4.42 0.57
CA LYS A 48 -9.88 -3.90 0.50
C LYS A 48 -10.00 -2.46 1.02
N GLU A 49 -9.32 -2.15 2.13
CA GLU A 49 -9.30 -0.77 2.66
C GLU A 49 -8.62 0.21 1.69
N ILE A 50 -7.49 -0.17 1.10
CA ILE A 50 -6.75 0.67 0.15
C ILE A 50 -7.61 0.94 -1.09
N TYR A 51 -8.23 -0.09 -1.66
CA TYR A 51 -9.13 0.05 -2.80
C TYR A 51 -10.26 1.03 -2.52
N LYS A 52 -10.91 0.94 -1.34
CA LYS A 52 -11.98 1.87 -0.96
C LYS A 52 -11.50 3.33 -0.89
N LYS A 53 -10.29 3.58 -0.41
CA LYS A 53 -9.70 4.93 -0.33
C LYS A 53 -9.33 5.47 -1.72
N LEU A 54 -8.71 4.64 -2.55
CA LEU A 54 -8.33 5.02 -3.90
C LEU A 54 -9.57 5.29 -4.78
N ASP A 55 -10.62 4.51 -4.63
CA ASP A 55 -11.90 4.75 -5.30
C ASP A 55 -12.54 6.08 -4.88
N ALA A 56 -12.59 6.36 -3.58
CA ALA A 56 -13.10 7.63 -3.07
C ALA A 56 -12.29 8.85 -3.58
N GLU A 57 -10.96 8.73 -3.65
CA GLU A 57 -10.10 9.83 -4.08
C GLU A 57 -10.12 10.05 -5.60
N PHE A 58 -10.07 8.96 -6.38
CA PHE A 58 -9.81 9.03 -7.82
C PHE A 58 -11.05 8.72 -8.69
N CYS A 59 -11.95 7.84 -8.25
CA CYS A 59 -13.14 7.48 -9.03
C CYS A 59 -14.34 8.39 -8.72
N SER A 60 -14.55 8.75 -7.46
CA SER A 60 -15.67 9.62 -7.08
C SER A 60 -15.52 11.08 -7.55
N LYS A 61 -14.29 11.52 -7.85
CA LYS A 61 -13.99 12.86 -8.38
C LYS A 61 -13.89 12.91 -9.91
N ALA A 62 -14.09 11.80 -10.61
CA ALA A 62 -14.04 11.74 -12.08
C ALA A 62 -15.30 12.33 -12.77
N VAL A 63 -16.04 13.20 -12.08
CA VAL A 63 -17.17 13.95 -12.61
C VAL A 63 -16.87 15.44 -12.47
N VAL A 64 -16.05 15.99 -13.36
CA VAL A 64 -16.17 17.36 -13.92
C VAL A 64 -15.48 17.40 -15.28
#